data_AF-A0A0Q7R448-F1
#
_entry.id   AF-A0A0Q7R448-F1
#
_cell.length_a   1.000
_cell.length_b   1.000
_cell.length_c   1.000
_cell.angle_alpha   90.00
_cell.angle_beta   90.00
_cell.angle_gamma   90.00
#
_symmetry.space_group_name_H-M   'P 1'
#
loop_
_entity.id
_entity.type
_entity.pdbx_description
1 polymer ?
#
loop_
_entity_poly.entity_id
_entity_poly.type
_entity_poly.pdbx_seq_one_letter_code
_entity_poly.pdbx_strand_id
1 'polypeptide(L)'
;MSRIALPVPRLRLGRIERYVLVQQARSLAIALGVIGALIMLIDFVEISRGVGSDVDLSGVRILGLMLLKSPQVILQLLPFVFLFGTLAAFVGLNRRSELIAMRAAGVSAWRFVLPAAGAAFMFGVATVAALGPLAASADGLFQRERSRLSGSAAAGATEQAVWIREGDDTRQMVIRAARQDRANARLLGVSFFIYTNDGAGMRTFSERIDAASATLAAGRWRLVDAVGAQIGQRAVQYATLDLPSSLADDEAFERFARPQSTSFWSLPAQIARVEDAGFSSTAYRLRLQQLLATPLMFAAMSILAAAFSLRLMRLGDLAKMSVAAVVLGFGFFFVNQAASAFGSAEVIPPWLAAWLPPLLTALAAFTLLFYTEDG
;
A
#
# COMPACT_ATOMS: atom_id res chain seq x y z
N MET A 1 -4.45 -49.47 -30.23
CA MET A 1 -4.64 -48.37 -29.27
C MET A 1 -4.14 -47.07 -29.91
N SER A 2 -5.01 -46.32 -30.58
CA SER A 2 -4.69 -45.01 -31.16
C SER A 2 -4.76 -43.94 -30.08
N ARG A 3 -3.66 -43.22 -29.86
CA ARG A 3 -3.66 -42.03 -28.98
C ARG A 3 -4.31 -40.88 -29.74
N ILE A 4 -5.51 -40.50 -29.30
CA ILE A 4 -6.17 -39.26 -29.70
C ILE A 4 -5.34 -38.10 -29.12
N ALA A 5 -4.52 -37.49 -29.96
CA ALA A 5 -3.84 -36.25 -29.64
C ALA A 5 -4.87 -35.11 -29.70
N LEU A 6 -5.37 -34.69 -28.55
CA LEU A 6 -6.21 -33.50 -28.45
C LEU A 6 -5.38 -32.27 -28.88
N PRO A 7 -5.86 -31.46 -29.83
CA PRO A 7 -5.15 -30.25 -30.23
C PRO A 7 -5.16 -29.26 -29.06
N VAL A 8 -3.97 -28.98 -28.53
CA VAL A 8 -3.77 -27.90 -27.55
C VAL A 8 -4.18 -26.59 -28.24
N PRO A 9 -5.23 -25.88 -27.79
CA PRO A 9 -5.63 -24.63 -28.42
C PRO A 9 -4.53 -23.61 -28.14
N ARG A 10 -3.71 -23.34 -29.15
CA ARG A 10 -2.80 -22.19 -29.12
C ARG A 10 -3.69 -20.96 -29.12
N LEU A 11 -3.80 -20.28 -27.97
CA LEU A 11 -4.36 -18.94 -27.82
C LEU A 11 -3.56 -17.96 -28.68
N ARG A 12 -3.72 -18.01 -29.99
CA ARG A 12 -3.18 -17.02 -30.92
C ARG A 12 -4.17 -15.85 -30.90
N LEU A 13 -3.78 -14.78 -30.23
CA LEU A 13 -4.48 -13.48 -30.33
C LEU A 13 -4.64 -13.15 -31.82
N GLY A 14 -5.88 -12.95 -32.25
CA GLY A 14 -6.16 -12.49 -33.60
C GLY A 14 -5.80 -11.01 -33.78
N ARG A 15 -6.01 -10.51 -35.00
CA ARG A 15 -5.66 -9.13 -35.37
C ARG A 15 -6.51 -8.11 -34.61
N ILE A 16 -7.78 -8.41 -34.35
CA ILE A 16 -8.71 -7.53 -33.62
C ILE A 16 -8.28 -7.41 -32.16
N GLU A 17 -7.97 -8.53 -31.50
CA GLU A 17 -7.55 -8.54 -30.10
C GLU A 17 -6.26 -7.73 -29.92
N ARG A 18 -5.26 -7.94 -30.79
CA ARG A 18 -4.02 -7.16 -30.75
C ARG A 18 -4.25 -5.67 -30.99
N TYR A 19 -5.14 -5.33 -31.92
CA TYR A 19 -5.47 -3.94 -32.23
C TYR A 19 -6.10 -3.23 -31.02
N VAL A 20 -7.08 -3.86 -30.38
CA VAL A 20 -7.74 -3.31 -29.17
C VAL A 20 -6.74 -3.18 -28.02
N LEU A 21 -5.84 -4.15 -27.83
CA LEU A 21 -4.81 -4.09 -26.80
C LEU A 21 -3.83 -2.92 -27.02
N VAL A 22 -3.43 -2.64 -28.26
CA VAL A 22 -2.58 -1.49 -28.57
C VAL A 22 -3.30 -0.17 -28.28
N GLN A 23 -4.58 -0.08 -28.66
CA GLN A 23 -5.38 1.11 -28.39
C GLN A 23 -5.59 1.31 -26.87
N GLN A 24 -5.84 0.23 -26.14
CA GLN A 24 -5.95 0.25 -24.69
C GLN A 24 -4.63 0.70 -24.04
N ALA A 25 -3.49 0.10 -24.42
CA ALA A 25 -2.19 0.47 -23.89
C ALA A 25 -1.85 1.94 -24.12
N ARG A 26 -2.16 2.47 -25.31
CA ARG A 26 -1.98 3.90 -25.63
C ARG A 26 -2.84 4.80 -24.73
N SER A 27 -4.12 4.49 -24.58
CA SER A 27 -5.01 5.27 -23.72
C SER A 27 -4.66 5.15 -22.24
N LEU A 28 -4.20 3.98 -21.78
CA LEU A 28 -3.67 3.78 -20.42
C LEU A 28 -2.44 4.65 -20.17
N ALA A 29 -1.50 4.72 -21.14
CA ALA A 29 -0.33 5.59 -21.02
C ALA A 29 -0.72 7.08 -20.93
N ILE A 30 -1.72 7.51 -21.71
CA ILE A 30 -2.25 8.88 -21.63
C ILE A 30 -2.91 9.13 -20.27
N ALA A 31 -3.78 8.22 -19.82
CA ALA A 31 -4.46 8.34 -18.53
C ALA A 31 -3.45 8.36 -17.36
N LEU A 32 -2.43 7.51 -17.42
CA LEU A 32 -1.32 7.50 -16.46
C LEU A 32 -0.56 8.83 -16.46
N GLY A 33 -0.28 9.39 -17.63
CA GLY A 33 0.39 10.69 -17.75
C GLY A 33 -0.44 11.84 -17.17
N VAL A 34 -1.75 11.87 -17.45
CA VAL A 34 -2.66 12.90 -16.93
C VAL A 34 -2.81 12.80 -15.42
N ILE A 35 -3.12 11.61 -14.90
CA ILE A 35 -3.29 11.37 -13.46
C ILE A 35 -1.96 11.58 -12.74
N GLY A 36 -0.86 11.08 -13.30
CA GLY A 36 0.50 11.27 -12.78
C GLY A 36 0.87 12.74 -12.68
N ALA A 37 0.64 13.53 -13.73
CA ALA A 37 0.91 14.97 -13.72
C ALA A 37 0.09 15.73 -12.66
N LEU A 38 -1.20 15.36 -12.50
CA LEU A 38 -2.06 15.96 -11.47
C LEU A 38 -1.55 15.66 -10.05
N ILE A 39 -1.21 14.40 -9.77
CA ILE A 39 -0.65 13.99 -8.47
C ILE A 39 0.65 14.73 -8.22
N MET A 40 1.51 14.78 -9.23
CA MET A 40 2.77 15.48 -9.18
C MET A 40 2.57 16.95 -8.80
N LEU A 41 1.62 17.64 -9.42
CA LEU A 41 1.26 19.01 -9.04
C LEU A 41 0.78 19.13 -7.58
N ILE A 42 -0.08 18.21 -7.14
CA ILE A 42 -0.60 18.20 -5.76
C ILE A 42 0.55 17.98 -4.76
N ASP A 43 1.42 17.01 -5.01
CA ASP A 43 2.58 16.69 -4.17
C ASP A 43 3.56 17.86 -4.11
N PHE A 44 3.78 18.55 -5.24
CA PHE A 44 4.58 19.78 -5.26
C PHE A 44 4.03 20.83 -4.30
N VAL A 45 2.71 21.10 -4.38
CA VAL A 45 2.04 22.08 -3.53
C VAL A 45 2.00 21.64 -2.06
N GLU A 46 1.90 20.33 -1.78
CA GLU A 46 1.96 19.79 -0.42
C GLU A 46 3.37 19.96 0.18
N ILE A 47 4.42 19.56 -0.56
CA ILE A 47 5.81 19.68 -0.11
C ILE A 47 6.20 21.15 0.05
N SER A 48 5.83 22.01 -0.90
CA SER A 48 6.13 23.44 -0.84
C SER A 48 5.46 24.14 0.35
N ARG A 49 4.27 23.69 0.78
CA ARG A 49 3.61 24.22 1.99
C ARG A 49 4.22 23.69 3.29
N GLY A 50 4.75 22.47 3.27
CA GLY A 50 5.34 21.83 4.46
C GLY A 50 6.76 22.31 4.78
N VAL A 51 7.45 22.89 3.80
CA VAL A 51 8.75 23.54 3.98
C VAL A 51 8.48 24.98 4.43
N GLY A 52 8.49 25.21 5.74
CA GLY A 52 8.37 26.56 6.31
C GLY A 52 9.46 27.50 5.80
N SER A 53 9.20 28.80 5.91
CA SER A 53 10.01 29.93 5.41
C SER A 53 11.49 29.98 5.86
N ASP A 54 11.95 29.06 6.71
CA ASP A 54 13.30 29.05 7.27
C ASP A 54 14.28 28.07 6.60
N VAL A 55 13.83 27.27 5.62
CA VAL A 55 14.71 26.39 4.84
C VAL A 55 14.60 26.72 3.36
N ASP A 56 15.62 27.40 2.81
CA ASP A 56 15.82 27.63 1.38
C ASP A 56 16.11 26.28 0.67
N LEU A 57 15.08 25.47 0.48
CA LEU A 57 15.15 24.29 -0.36
C LEU A 57 15.06 24.73 -1.83
N SER A 58 16.17 24.60 -2.56
CA SER A 58 16.20 24.73 -4.02
C SER A 58 15.04 23.94 -4.64
N GLY A 59 14.32 24.55 -5.60
CA GLY A 59 13.22 23.90 -6.33
C GLY A 59 13.62 22.57 -6.98
N VAL A 60 14.90 22.39 -7.30
CA VAL A 60 15.44 21.11 -7.82
C VAL A 60 15.37 19.99 -6.78
N ARG A 61 15.58 20.31 -5.49
CA ARG A 61 15.52 19.32 -4.40
C ARG A 61 14.08 18.94 -4.08
N ILE A 62 13.14 19.89 -4.19
CA ILE A 62 11.70 19.63 -4.10
C ILE A 62 11.26 18.69 -5.23
N LEU A 63 11.70 18.95 -6.46
CA LEU A 63 11.44 18.06 -7.60
C LEU A 63 12.03 16.67 -7.40
N GLY A 64 13.25 16.56 -6.87
CA GLY A 64 13.88 15.28 -6.56
C GLY A 64 13.10 14.46 -5.53
N LEU A 65 12.65 15.09 -4.44
CA LEU A 65 11.81 14.47 -3.42
C LEU A 65 10.47 13.99 -3.97
N MET A 66 9.86 14.81 -4.82
CA MET A 66 8.59 14.52 -5.47
C MET A 66 8.69 13.35 -6.45
N LEU A 67 9.80 13.25 -7.21
CA LEU A 67 10.08 12.09 -8.06
C LEU A 67 10.23 10.78 -7.27
N LEU A 68 10.61 10.88 -6.00
CA LEU A 68 10.84 9.76 -5.11
C LEU A 68 9.53 9.29 -4.43
N LYS A 69 8.62 10.21 -4.10
CA LYS A 69 7.28 9.94 -3.54
C LYS A 69 6.28 9.48 -4.62
N SER A 70 6.34 10.07 -5.81
CA SER A 70 5.29 9.91 -6.84
C SER A 70 5.02 8.46 -7.29
N PRO A 71 6.01 7.54 -7.42
CA PRO A 71 5.72 6.19 -7.89
C PRO A 71 4.73 5.48 -6.98
N GLN A 72 4.88 5.62 -5.67
CA GLN A 72 4.01 5.00 -4.69
C GLN A 72 2.57 5.51 -4.80
N VAL A 73 2.39 6.82 -4.95
CA VAL A 73 1.06 7.44 -5.08
C VAL A 73 0.41 7.06 -6.42
N ILE A 74 1.20 7.03 -7.50
CA ILE A 74 0.74 6.59 -8.82
C ILE A 74 0.25 5.15 -8.78
N LEU A 75 0.98 4.25 -8.09
CA LEU A 75 0.57 2.85 -7.95
C LEU A 75 -0.78 2.70 -7.23
N GLN A 76 -1.08 3.55 -6.24
CA GLN A 76 -2.36 3.54 -5.54
C GLN A 76 -3.54 3.94 -6.45
N LEU A 77 -3.27 4.75 -7.47
CA LEU A 77 -4.28 5.29 -8.39
C LEU A 77 -4.37 4.52 -9.72
N LEU A 78 -3.58 3.46 -9.91
CA LEU A 78 -3.66 2.59 -11.09
C LEU A 78 -5.05 2.00 -11.36
N PRO A 79 -5.89 1.62 -10.39
CA PRO A 79 -7.25 1.16 -10.70
C PRO A 79 -8.04 2.19 -11.52
N PHE A 80 -7.85 3.48 -11.25
CA PHE A 80 -8.49 4.56 -12.01
C PHE A 80 -7.86 4.77 -13.37
N VAL A 81 -6.53 4.60 -13.49
CA VAL A 81 -5.85 4.58 -14.80
C VAL A 81 -6.46 3.49 -15.67
N PHE A 82 -6.68 2.29 -15.12
CA PHE A 82 -7.33 1.19 -15.84
C PHE A 82 -8.77 1.50 -16.21
N LEU A 83 -9.57 2.07 -15.30
CA LEU A 83 -10.94 2.48 -15.57
C LEU A 83 -10.99 3.53 -16.69
N PHE A 84 -10.35 4.69 -16.49
CA PHE A 84 -10.46 5.82 -17.42
C PHE A 84 -9.70 5.60 -18.72
N GLY A 85 -8.53 4.96 -18.68
CA GLY A 85 -7.76 4.65 -19.88
C GLY A 85 -8.46 3.61 -20.75
N THR A 86 -9.04 2.55 -20.17
CA THR A 86 -9.83 1.58 -20.93
C THR A 86 -11.10 2.24 -21.48
N LEU A 87 -11.79 3.07 -20.68
CA LEU A 87 -12.97 3.80 -21.13
C LEU A 87 -12.63 4.71 -22.32
N ALA A 88 -11.55 5.48 -22.23
CA ALA A 88 -11.09 6.35 -23.31
C ALA A 88 -10.72 5.57 -24.58
N ALA A 89 -10.08 4.39 -24.44
CA ALA A 89 -9.79 3.53 -25.58
C ALA A 89 -11.07 3.10 -26.31
N PHE A 90 -12.04 2.56 -25.58
CA PHE A 90 -13.28 2.04 -26.17
C PHE A 90 -14.19 3.17 -26.70
N VAL A 91 -14.24 4.31 -26.01
CA VAL A 91 -14.92 5.52 -26.51
C VAL A 91 -14.28 6.00 -27.82
N GLY A 92 -12.95 5.95 -27.92
CA GLY A 92 -12.22 6.27 -29.14
C GLY A 92 -12.56 5.33 -30.30
N LEU A 93 -12.62 4.02 -30.05
CA LEU A 93 -13.04 3.01 -31.04
C LEU A 93 -14.50 3.22 -31.48
N ASN A 94 -15.38 3.56 -30.53
CA ASN A 94 -16.79 3.82 -30.81
C ASN A 94 -16.99 5.09 -31.65
N ARG A 95 -16.25 6.17 -31.34
CA ARG A 95 -16.27 7.43 -32.12
C ARG A 95 -15.82 7.27 -33.57
N ARG A 96 -14.96 6.29 -33.84
CA ARG A 96 -14.50 5.94 -35.19
C ARG A 96 -15.38 4.88 -35.87
N SER A 97 -16.49 4.50 -35.23
CA SER A 97 -17.39 3.42 -35.67
C SER A 97 -16.71 2.05 -35.80
N GLU A 98 -15.52 1.87 -35.24
CA GLU A 98 -14.75 0.62 -35.34
C GLU A 98 -15.39 -0.48 -34.47
N LEU A 99 -15.80 -0.12 -33.25
CA LEU A 99 -16.48 -1.03 -32.32
C LEU A 99 -17.83 -1.50 -32.88
N ILE A 100 -18.57 -0.56 -33.50
CA ILE A 100 -19.86 -0.81 -34.14
C ILE A 100 -19.67 -1.73 -35.35
N ALA A 101 -18.66 -1.47 -36.19
CA ALA A 101 -18.36 -2.30 -37.35
C ALA A 101 -17.95 -3.74 -36.96
N MET A 102 -17.13 -3.90 -35.91
CA MET A 102 -16.78 -5.22 -35.39
C MET A 102 -18.03 -6.00 -34.95
N ARG A 103 -18.92 -5.36 -34.20
CA ARG A 103 -20.17 -6.00 -33.75
C ARG A 103 -21.11 -6.32 -34.91
N ALA A 104 -21.23 -5.42 -35.89
CA ALA A 104 -22.03 -5.67 -37.10
C ALA A 104 -21.51 -6.86 -37.91
N ALA A 105 -20.21 -7.15 -37.84
CA ALA A 105 -19.59 -8.34 -38.42
C ALA A 105 -19.75 -9.63 -37.57
N GLY A 106 -20.56 -9.60 -36.51
CA GLY A 106 -20.81 -10.75 -35.64
C GLY A 106 -19.73 -11.01 -34.59
N VAL A 107 -18.83 -10.04 -34.34
CA VAL A 107 -17.83 -10.17 -33.27
C VAL A 107 -18.47 -9.85 -31.92
N SER A 108 -18.59 -10.86 -31.07
CA SER A 108 -19.06 -10.70 -29.69
C SER A 108 -18.15 -9.77 -28.88
N ALA A 109 -18.74 -9.01 -27.94
CA ALA A 109 -18.02 -8.09 -27.06
C ALA A 109 -16.94 -8.79 -26.23
N TRP A 110 -17.21 -10.02 -25.79
CA TRP A 110 -16.29 -10.84 -25.02
C TRP A 110 -14.91 -10.99 -25.69
N ARG A 111 -14.89 -10.99 -27.03
CA ARG A 111 -13.67 -11.22 -27.81
C ARG A 111 -12.66 -10.07 -27.70
N PHE A 112 -13.10 -8.87 -27.36
CA PHE A 112 -12.19 -7.73 -27.13
C PHE A 112 -12.16 -7.27 -25.66
N VAL A 113 -13.19 -7.56 -24.85
CA VAL A 113 -13.19 -7.24 -23.41
C VAL A 113 -12.30 -8.19 -22.61
N LEU A 114 -12.35 -9.51 -22.85
CA LEU A 114 -11.55 -10.48 -22.10
C LEU A 114 -10.04 -10.30 -22.29
N PRO A 115 -9.52 -10.09 -23.52
CA PRO A 115 -8.09 -9.80 -23.69
C PRO A 115 -7.67 -8.52 -22.98
N ALA A 116 -8.50 -7.47 -23.01
CA ALA A 116 -8.25 -6.22 -22.31
C ALA A 116 -8.21 -6.39 -20.79
N ALA A 117 -9.14 -7.17 -20.22
CA ALA A 117 -9.15 -7.53 -18.80
C ALA A 117 -7.97 -8.42 -18.41
N GLY A 118 -7.62 -9.39 -19.26
CA GLY A 118 -6.45 -10.27 -19.08
C GLY A 118 -5.14 -9.48 -19.11
N ALA A 119 -5.00 -8.50 -20.01
CA ALA A 119 -3.86 -7.60 -20.04
C ALA A 119 -3.77 -6.75 -18.77
N ALA A 120 -4.91 -6.22 -18.28
CA ALA A 120 -4.97 -5.48 -17.02
C ALA A 120 -4.60 -6.36 -15.81
N PHE A 121 -5.07 -7.61 -15.77
CA PHE A 121 -4.68 -8.59 -14.75
C PHE A 121 -3.16 -8.84 -14.78
N MET A 122 -2.60 -9.14 -15.95
CA MET A 122 -1.17 -9.37 -16.12
C MET A 122 -0.33 -8.16 -15.72
N PHE A 123 -0.78 -6.95 -16.05
CA PHE A 123 -0.13 -5.73 -15.61
C PHE A 123 -0.22 -5.54 -14.09
N GLY A 124 -1.32 -5.93 -13.47
CA GLY A 124 -1.46 -5.94 -12.01
C GLY A 124 -0.50 -6.91 -11.34
N VAL A 125 -0.32 -8.12 -11.90
CA VAL A 125 0.69 -9.07 -11.42
C VAL A 125 2.09 -8.48 -11.54
N ALA A 126 2.44 -7.90 -12.70
CA ALA A 126 3.73 -7.23 -12.89
C ALA A 126 3.92 -6.04 -11.93
N THR A 127 2.84 -5.32 -11.63
CA THR A 127 2.85 -4.21 -10.69
C THR A 127 3.20 -4.69 -9.29
N VAL A 128 2.55 -5.75 -8.79
CA VAL A 128 2.81 -6.29 -7.45
C VAL A 128 4.20 -6.93 -7.36
N ALA A 129 4.61 -7.67 -8.39
CA ALA A 129 5.86 -8.41 -8.38
C ALA A 129 7.11 -7.54 -8.59
N ALA A 130 7.02 -6.49 -9.40
CA ALA A 130 8.17 -5.68 -9.83
C ALA A 130 8.03 -4.19 -9.49
N LEU A 131 6.95 -3.52 -9.91
CA LEU A 131 6.81 -2.07 -9.71
C LEU A 131 6.61 -1.69 -8.24
N GLY A 132 5.92 -2.52 -7.47
CA GLY A 132 5.65 -2.34 -6.05
C GLY A 132 6.94 -2.30 -5.23
N PRO A 133 7.83 -3.31 -5.33
CA PRO A 133 9.15 -3.26 -4.70
C PRO A 133 9.99 -2.03 -5.06
N LEU A 134 9.94 -1.58 -6.32
CA LEU A 134 10.63 -0.37 -6.76
C LEU A 134 10.04 0.90 -6.15
N ALA A 135 8.72 1.01 -6.06
CA ALA A 135 8.06 2.14 -5.42
C ALA A 135 8.29 2.16 -3.89
N ALA A 136 8.31 0.99 -3.25
CA ALA A 136 8.61 0.84 -1.83
C ALA A 136 10.04 1.29 -1.49
N SER A 137 11.03 0.95 -2.32
CA SER A 137 12.41 1.39 -2.13
C SER A 137 12.57 2.90 -2.35
N ALA A 138 11.88 3.46 -3.36
CA ALA A 138 11.84 4.91 -3.59
C ALA A 138 11.19 5.67 -2.41
N ASP A 139 10.07 5.19 -1.87
CA ASP A 139 9.46 5.79 -0.68
C ASP A 139 10.40 5.70 0.53
N GLY A 140 11.10 4.57 0.71
CA GLY A 140 12.11 4.43 1.76
C GLY A 140 13.24 5.48 1.66
N LEU A 141 13.70 5.79 0.45
CA LEU A 141 14.67 6.87 0.23
C LEU A 141 14.06 8.26 0.47
N PHE A 142 12.80 8.49 0.07
CA PHE A 142 12.07 9.73 0.33
C PHE A 142 11.97 10.02 1.82
N GLN A 143 11.60 9.01 2.63
CA GLN A 143 11.50 9.19 4.07
C GLN A 143 12.85 9.47 4.72
N ARG A 144 13.93 8.80 4.27
CA ARG A 144 15.29 9.08 4.74
C ARG A 144 15.69 10.52 4.45
N GLU A 145 15.48 10.99 3.22
CA GLU A 145 15.87 12.34 2.83
C GLU A 145 15.00 13.41 3.50
N ARG A 146 13.70 13.16 3.63
CA ARG A 146 12.78 14.01 4.41
C ARG A 146 13.21 14.10 5.87
N SER A 147 13.58 12.99 6.51
CA SER A 147 14.01 12.99 7.91
C SER A 147 15.27 13.81 8.16
N ARG A 148 16.21 13.84 7.19
CA ARG A 148 17.43 14.67 7.25
C ARG A 148 17.12 16.15 7.14
N LEU A 149 16.21 16.52 6.24
CA LEU A 149 15.77 17.91 6.04
C LEU A 149 14.92 18.43 7.20
N SER A 150 14.11 17.56 7.81
CA SER A 150 13.30 17.86 9.00
C SER A 150 14.13 17.96 10.30
N GLY A 151 15.41 17.59 10.28
CA GLY A 151 16.31 17.67 11.43
C GLY A 151 16.65 19.09 11.90
N SER A 152 16.34 20.13 11.11
CA SER A 152 16.58 21.53 11.47
C SER A 152 15.33 22.41 11.51
N ALA A 153 14.15 21.95 11.05
CA ALA A 153 12.98 22.83 10.90
C ALA A 153 11.60 22.12 10.97
N ALA A 154 11.45 21.00 11.68
CA ALA A 154 10.13 20.40 11.88
C ALA A 154 9.47 20.87 13.19
N ALA A 155 9.00 22.12 13.21
CA ALA A 155 8.14 22.68 14.26
C ALA A 155 6.70 22.10 14.26
N GLY A 156 6.53 20.80 13.94
CA GLY A 156 5.20 20.20 13.80
C GLY A 156 5.12 18.67 13.78
N ALA A 157 6.26 17.96 13.82
CA ALA A 157 6.23 16.54 14.15
C ALA A 157 6.18 16.46 15.68
N THR A 158 4.99 16.24 16.24
CA THR A 158 4.82 15.92 17.66
C THR A 158 5.89 14.92 18.05
N GLU A 159 6.69 15.23 19.07
CA GLU A 159 7.63 14.30 19.72
C GLU A 159 6.81 13.14 20.31
N GLN A 160 6.37 12.22 19.46
CA GLN A 160 5.57 11.09 19.88
C GLN A 160 6.50 10.12 20.58
N ALA A 161 6.31 10.01 21.89
CA ALA A 161 7.01 9.04 22.70
C ALA A 161 6.81 7.64 22.11
N VAL A 162 7.91 6.93 21.88
CA VAL A 162 7.91 5.58 21.35
C VAL A 162 7.61 4.62 22.49
N TRP A 163 6.58 3.79 22.34
CA TRP A 163 6.26 2.74 23.30
C TRP A 163 6.58 1.38 22.71
N ILE A 164 7.52 0.70 23.33
CA ILE A 164 7.93 -0.66 23.03
C ILE A 164 7.45 -1.55 24.17
N ARG A 165 6.97 -2.73 23.84
CA ARG A 165 6.67 -3.78 24.81
C ARG A 165 7.47 -5.00 24.40
N GLU A 166 8.04 -5.72 25.34
CA GLU A 166 8.77 -6.95 25.07
C GLU A 166 8.76 -7.82 26.33
N GLY A 167 9.16 -9.08 26.20
CA GLY A 167 9.27 -9.98 27.35
C GLY A 167 8.70 -11.35 27.08
N ASP A 168 9.07 -12.26 27.95
CA ASP A 168 8.78 -13.69 27.91
C ASP A 168 7.70 -14.04 28.96
N ASP A 169 7.43 -15.33 29.13
CA ASP A 169 6.48 -15.87 30.12
C ASP A 169 6.83 -15.47 31.56
N THR A 170 8.11 -15.24 31.87
CA THR A 170 8.56 -14.91 33.24
C THR A 170 8.69 -13.41 33.51
N ARG A 171 8.99 -12.59 32.49
CA ARG A 171 9.32 -11.16 32.64
C ARG A 171 8.79 -10.35 31.47
N GLN A 172 8.01 -9.33 31.76
CA GLN A 172 7.47 -8.38 30.79
C GLN A 172 8.08 -6.99 31.01
N MET A 173 8.40 -6.31 29.92
CA MET A 173 9.03 -4.99 29.94
C MET A 173 8.26 -4.04 29.02
N VAL A 174 7.96 -2.84 29.52
CA VAL A 174 7.37 -1.75 28.74
C VAL A 174 8.39 -0.63 28.70
N ILE A 175 8.82 -0.25 27.51
CA ILE A 175 9.85 0.76 27.27
C ILE A 175 9.17 1.98 26.66
N ARG A 176 9.38 3.14 27.26
CA ARG A 176 9.02 4.43 26.69
C ARG A 176 10.28 5.16 26.28
N ALA A 177 10.39 5.67 25.06
CA ALA A 177 11.46 6.58 24.67
C ALA A 177 10.87 7.94 24.29
N ALA A 178 11.43 9.03 24.82
CA ALA A 178 11.01 10.38 24.45
C ALA A 178 11.33 10.69 22.99
N ARG A 179 12.49 10.21 22.50
CA ARG A 179 12.93 10.41 21.12
C ARG A 179 13.68 9.19 20.60
N GLN A 180 13.59 8.94 19.30
CA GLN A 180 14.31 7.89 18.61
C GLN A 180 15.31 8.50 17.62
N ASP A 181 16.60 8.25 17.83
CA ASP A 181 17.66 8.56 16.87
C ASP A 181 17.87 7.34 15.96
N ARG A 182 17.30 7.44 14.74
CA ARG A 182 17.36 6.39 13.73
C ARG A 182 18.72 6.29 13.04
N ALA A 183 19.54 7.33 13.06
CA ALA A 183 20.84 7.32 12.39
C ALA A 183 21.85 6.46 13.15
N ASN A 184 21.76 6.45 14.48
CA ASN A 184 22.68 5.76 15.37
C ASN A 184 22.04 4.57 16.10
N ALA A 185 20.84 4.13 15.68
CA ALA A 185 20.07 3.06 16.32
C ALA A 185 19.95 3.23 17.86
N ARG A 186 19.65 4.46 18.31
CA ARG A 186 19.63 4.83 19.73
C ARG A 186 18.27 5.41 20.13
N LEU A 187 17.78 5.02 21.29
CA LEU A 187 16.63 5.63 21.95
C LEU A 187 17.13 6.66 22.98
N LEU A 188 16.47 7.81 23.08
CA LEU A 188 16.85 8.92 23.97
C LEU A 188 15.71 9.22 24.96
N GLY A 189 16.09 9.49 26.21
CA GLY A 189 15.14 9.73 27.30
C GLY A 189 14.22 8.54 27.51
N VAL A 190 14.80 7.41 27.90
CA VAL A 190 14.11 6.12 27.95
C VAL A 190 13.68 5.76 29.37
N SER A 191 12.53 5.12 29.50
CA SER A 191 11.98 4.59 30.75
C SER A 191 11.55 3.14 30.53
N PHE A 192 12.18 2.21 31.24
CA PHE A 192 11.85 0.79 31.26
C PHE A 192 11.00 0.50 32.49
N PHE A 193 9.81 -0.02 32.29
CA PHE A 193 8.90 -0.51 33.32
C PHE A 193 8.90 -2.03 33.26
N ILE A 194 9.43 -2.67 34.29
CA ILE A 194 9.62 -4.12 34.33
C ILE A 194 8.60 -4.73 35.28
N TYR A 195 7.95 -5.79 34.80
CA TYR A 195 6.94 -6.57 35.47
C TYR A 195 7.39 -8.03 35.54
N THR A 196 7.20 -8.65 36.69
CA THR A 196 7.40 -10.09 36.89
C THR A 196 6.05 -10.77 36.80
N ASN A 197 5.97 -11.89 36.07
CA ASN A 197 4.78 -12.72 36.07
C ASN A 197 4.89 -13.76 37.19
N ASP A 198 3.84 -13.87 38.01
CA ASP A 198 3.67 -15.05 38.86
C ASP A 198 3.20 -16.24 37.99
N GLY A 199 3.42 -17.48 38.44
CA GLY A 199 3.05 -18.70 37.71
C GLY A 199 1.55 -18.84 37.41
N ALA A 200 0.71 -17.99 37.99
CA ALA A 200 -0.72 -17.83 37.70
C ALA A 200 -1.04 -16.77 36.62
N GLY A 201 -0.04 -16.17 35.98
CA GLY A 201 -0.19 -15.15 34.92
C GLY A 201 -0.50 -13.73 35.40
N MET A 202 -0.44 -13.49 36.72
CA MET A 202 -0.65 -12.16 37.30
C MET A 202 0.64 -11.32 37.18
N ARG A 203 0.52 -10.12 36.61
CA ARG A 203 1.63 -9.18 36.40
C ARG A 203 1.83 -8.30 37.63
N THR A 204 2.95 -8.46 38.32
CA THR A 204 3.35 -7.55 39.40
C THR A 204 4.45 -6.62 38.90
N PHE A 205 4.25 -5.31 39.07
CA PHE A 205 5.30 -4.33 38.82
C PHE A 205 6.50 -4.64 39.73
N SER A 206 7.72 -4.61 39.18
CA SER A 206 8.94 -4.96 39.91
C SER A 206 9.87 -3.76 40.05
N GLU A 207 10.20 -3.13 38.91
CA GLU A 207 11.19 -2.07 38.88
C GLU A 207 10.97 -1.09 37.72
N ARG A 208 11.43 0.15 37.89
CA ARG A 208 11.52 1.16 36.85
C ARG A 208 12.96 1.59 36.67
N ILE A 209 13.41 1.69 35.42
CA ILE A 209 14.74 2.16 35.08
C ILE A 209 14.61 3.30 34.08
N ASP A 210 15.04 4.49 34.46
CA ASP A 210 15.12 5.63 33.55
C ASP A 210 16.56 5.80 33.07
N ALA A 211 16.80 6.06 31.79
CA ALA A 211 18.16 6.29 31.28
C ALA A 211 18.20 7.42 30.24
N ALA A 212 19.36 8.07 30.13
CA ALA A 212 19.56 9.09 29.11
C ALA A 212 19.46 8.49 27.70
N SER A 213 19.91 7.25 27.53
CA SER A 213 19.76 6.53 26.26
C SER A 213 19.82 5.03 26.36
N ALA A 214 19.28 4.34 25.35
CA ALA A 214 19.45 2.90 25.17
C ALA A 214 19.81 2.53 23.71
N THR A 215 20.71 1.57 23.54
CA THR A 215 21.02 0.93 22.24
C THR A 215 20.79 -0.57 22.35
N LEU A 216 20.21 -1.17 21.32
CA LEU A 216 20.01 -2.62 21.24
C LEU A 216 21.20 -3.22 20.48
N ALA A 217 21.94 -4.13 21.10
CA ALA A 217 23.06 -4.83 20.47
C ALA A 217 23.22 -6.25 21.02
N ALA A 218 23.35 -7.22 20.12
CA ALA A 218 23.44 -8.65 20.39
C ALA A 218 22.32 -9.16 21.32
N GLY A 219 21.07 -8.71 21.12
CA GLY A 219 19.92 -9.14 21.92
C GLY A 219 19.94 -8.61 23.36
N ARG A 220 20.62 -7.48 23.58
CA ARG A 220 20.68 -6.81 24.89
C ARG A 220 20.49 -5.31 24.74
N TRP A 221 19.69 -4.72 25.61
CA TRP A 221 19.62 -3.28 25.75
C TRP A 221 20.80 -2.79 26.59
N ARG A 222 21.65 -1.97 25.99
CA ARG A 222 22.67 -1.20 26.69
C ARG A 222 22.14 0.18 27.01
N LEU A 223 21.88 0.43 28.28
CA LEU A 223 21.44 1.72 28.81
C LEU A 223 22.66 2.51 29.29
N VAL A 224 22.68 3.80 29.02
CA VAL A 224 23.74 4.74 29.47
C VAL A 224 23.12 5.80 30.36
N ASP A 225 23.78 6.09 31.47
CA ASP A 225 23.31 6.98 32.55
C ASP A 225 21.93 6.56 33.04
N ALA A 226 21.84 5.34 33.58
CA ALA A 226 20.61 4.72 34.03
C ALA A 226 20.40 4.90 35.54
N VAL A 227 19.16 5.10 35.94
CA VAL A 227 18.71 5.19 37.33
C VAL A 227 17.61 4.16 37.52
N GLY A 228 17.90 3.10 38.28
CA GLY A 228 16.97 2.02 38.57
C GLY A 228 16.37 2.14 39.96
N ALA A 229 15.06 1.96 40.10
CA ALA A 229 14.35 1.91 41.37
C ALA A 229 13.45 0.67 41.43
N GLN A 230 13.65 -0.15 42.46
CA GLN A 230 12.80 -1.28 42.78
C GLN A 230 11.78 -0.90 43.86
N ILE A 231 10.64 -1.59 43.89
CA ILE A 231 9.63 -1.34 44.92
C ILE A 231 10.24 -1.55 46.32
N GLY A 232 10.11 -0.54 47.18
CA GLY A 232 10.61 -0.60 48.56
C GLY A 232 12.11 -0.36 48.73
N GLN A 233 12.85 -0.07 47.65
CA GLN A 233 14.29 0.22 47.70
C GLN A 233 14.61 1.64 47.21
N ARG A 234 15.80 2.16 47.59
CA ARG A 234 16.30 3.44 47.06
C ARG A 234 16.78 3.28 45.63
N ALA A 235 16.68 4.36 44.85
CA ALA A 235 17.18 4.40 43.49
C ALA A 235 18.71 4.24 43.46
N VAL A 236 19.20 3.45 42.51
CA VAL A 236 20.62 3.21 42.26
C VAL A 236 20.98 3.76 40.89
N GLN A 237 22.11 4.47 40.82
CA GLN A 237 22.64 5.00 39.56
C GLN A 237 23.66 4.02 38.96
N TYR A 238 23.55 3.82 37.65
CA TYR A 238 24.42 2.99 36.84
C TYR A 238 24.96 3.83 35.69
N ALA A 239 26.29 3.85 35.51
CA ALA A 239 26.90 4.49 34.33
C ALA A 239 26.48 3.76 33.04
N THR A 240 26.50 2.42 33.09
CA THR A 240 26.03 1.55 32.01
C THR A 240 25.28 0.36 32.62
N LEU A 241 24.14 -0.01 32.02
CA LEU A 241 23.35 -1.17 32.43
C LEU A 241 22.92 -1.98 31.21
N ASP A 242 23.25 -3.28 31.20
CA ASP A 242 22.91 -4.18 30.10
C ASP A 242 21.74 -5.12 30.49
N LEU A 243 20.54 -4.88 29.95
CA LEU A 243 19.36 -5.73 30.14
C LEU A 243 19.23 -6.76 29.00
N PRO A 244 18.85 -8.02 29.28
CA PRO A 244 18.53 -8.98 28.24
C PRO A 244 17.28 -8.51 27.49
N SER A 245 17.29 -8.62 26.16
CA SER A 245 16.16 -8.25 25.31
C SER A 245 15.75 -9.45 24.47
N SER A 246 14.45 -9.63 24.28
CA SER A 246 13.93 -10.61 23.31
C SER A 246 13.76 -9.98 21.92
N LEU A 247 13.99 -8.66 21.79
CA LEU A 247 13.98 -7.97 20.50
C LEU A 247 15.29 -8.28 19.78
N ALA A 248 15.22 -8.86 18.58
CA ALA A 248 16.40 -8.94 17.71
C ALA A 248 16.83 -7.51 17.34
N ASP A 249 18.14 -7.29 17.17
CA ASP A 249 18.79 -5.97 17.03
C ASP A 249 18.15 -5.02 15.98
N ASP A 250 17.38 -5.57 15.03
CA ASP A 250 16.76 -4.84 13.93
C ASP A 250 15.26 -4.48 14.16
N GLU A 251 14.58 -5.04 15.17
CA GLU A 251 13.10 -5.08 15.25
C GLU A 251 12.46 -3.91 16.01
N ALA A 252 13.16 -3.31 16.98
CA ALA A 252 12.63 -2.19 17.76
C ALA A 252 12.38 -0.93 16.92
N PHE A 253 13.13 -0.77 15.82
CA PHE A 253 13.05 0.39 14.93
C PHE A 253 12.00 0.23 13.82
N GLU A 254 11.61 -1.00 13.46
CA GLU A 254 10.65 -1.29 12.38
C GLU A 254 9.18 -1.03 12.75
N ARG A 255 8.84 -0.81 14.04
CA ARG A 255 7.48 -0.42 14.46
C ARG A 255 6.93 0.86 13.80
N PHE A 256 7.80 1.62 13.13
CA PHE A 256 7.42 2.84 12.39
C PHE A 256 7.59 2.71 10.87
N ALA A 257 7.98 1.54 10.35
CA ALA A 257 7.84 1.28 8.93
C ALA A 257 6.35 1.24 8.61
N ARG A 258 5.87 2.18 7.79
CA ARG A 258 4.48 2.14 7.32
C ARG A 258 4.33 0.83 6.52
N PRO A 259 3.26 0.04 6.69
CA PRO A 259 3.07 -1.17 5.86
C PRO A 259 3.15 -0.90 4.35
N GLN A 260 2.89 0.34 3.94
CA GLN A 260 2.99 0.79 2.56
C GLN A 260 4.43 0.87 2.02
N SER A 261 5.45 1.10 2.87
CA SER A 261 6.86 1.19 2.47
C SER A 261 7.58 -0.17 2.44
N THR A 262 6.91 -1.26 2.82
CA THR A 262 7.47 -2.62 2.77
C THR A 262 7.29 -3.20 1.37
N SER A 263 8.35 -3.79 0.82
CA SER A 263 8.30 -4.55 -0.44
C SER A 263 7.39 -5.78 -0.32
N PHE A 264 6.69 -6.12 -1.40
CA PHE A 264 5.80 -7.29 -1.45
C PHE A 264 6.49 -8.58 -1.00
N TRP A 265 7.72 -8.81 -1.45
CA TRP A 265 8.48 -10.04 -1.17
C TRP A 265 8.94 -10.15 0.29
N SER A 266 9.10 -9.02 0.98
CA SER A 266 9.51 -9.00 2.39
C SER A 266 8.34 -9.00 3.37
N LEU A 267 7.10 -8.77 2.89
CA LEU A 267 5.91 -8.70 3.74
C LEU A 267 5.64 -9.99 4.53
N PRO A 268 5.68 -11.21 3.96
CA PRO A 268 5.40 -12.43 4.73
C PRO A 268 6.39 -12.65 5.89
N ALA A 269 7.68 -12.43 5.62
CA ALA A 269 8.72 -12.53 6.64
C ALA A 269 8.56 -11.45 7.72
N GLN A 270 8.16 -10.24 7.34
CA GLN A 270 7.89 -9.18 8.32
C GLN A 270 6.63 -9.46 9.16
N ILE A 271 5.59 -10.05 8.58
CA ILE A 271 4.39 -10.49 9.31
C ILE A 271 4.77 -11.53 10.37
N ALA A 272 5.55 -12.55 10.02
CA ALA A 272 6.01 -13.57 10.96
C ALA A 272 6.82 -12.95 12.11
N ARG A 273 7.77 -12.06 11.80
CA ARG A 273 8.56 -11.35 12.83
C ARG A 273 7.71 -10.51 13.78
N VAL A 274 6.72 -9.78 13.26
CA VAL A 274 5.82 -8.96 14.08
C VAL A 274 4.94 -9.82 15.00
N GLU A 275 4.53 -11.00 14.53
CA GLU A 275 3.74 -11.97 15.31
C GLU A 275 4.57 -12.66 16.39
N ASP A 276 5.79 -13.10 16.05
CA ASP A 276 6.73 -13.71 17.00
C ASP A 276 7.09 -12.75 18.13
N ALA A 277 7.16 -11.45 17.83
CA ALA A 277 7.38 -10.40 18.81
C ALA A 277 6.12 -10.02 19.64
N GLY A 278 4.97 -10.65 19.37
CA GLY A 278 3.72 -10.43 20.10
C GLY A 278 2.95 -9.14 19.74
N PHE A 279 3.20 -8.56 18.56
CA PHE A 279 2.49 -7.36 18.06
C PHE A 279 1.33 -7.71 17.12
N SER A 280 0.38 -6.78 16.98
CA SER A 280 -0.67 -6.88 15.97
C SER A 280 -0.07 -6.75 14.57
N SER A 281 -0.20 -7.80 13.77
CA SER A 281 0.20 -7.83 12.36
C SER A 281 -0.94 -7.46 11.41
N THR A 282 -2.10 -7.04 11.92
CA THR A 282 -3.33 -6.78 11.15
C THR A 282 -3.07 -5.87 9.96
N ALA A 283 -2.37 -4.75 10.16
CA ALA A 283 -2.11 -3.78 9.09
C ALA A 283 -1.22 -4.35 7.96
N TYR A 284 -0.23 -5.17 8.31
CA TYR A 284 0.64 -5.85 7.35
C TYR A 284 -0.09 -6.96 6.59
N ARG A 285 -0.90 -7.76 7.30
CA ARG A 285 -1.77 -8.79 6.70
C ARG A 285 -2.78 -8.16 5.74
N LEU A 286 -3.41 -7.05 6.11
CA LEU A 286 -4.32 -6.31 5.24
C LEU A 286 -3.61 -5.82 3.97
N ARG A 287 -2.43 -5.22 4.11
CA ARG A 287 -1.63 -4.75 2.99
C ARG A 287 -1.25 -5.89 2.03
N LEU A 288 -0.83 -7.03 2.57
CA LEU A 288 -0.52 -8.21 1.76
C LEU A 288 -1.74 -8.65 0.94
N GLN A 289 -2.91 -8.74 1.58
CA GLN A 289 -4.14 -9.14 0.90
C GLN A 289 -4.58 -8.12 -0.16
N GLN A 290 -4.42 -6.82 0.09
CA GLN A 290 -4.68 -5.77 -0.90
C GLN A 290 -3.77 -5.88 -2.12
N LEU A 291 -2.49 -6.17 -1.92
CA LEU A 291 -1.55 -6.42 -3.01
C LEU A 291 -1.97 -7.64 -3.83
N LEU A 292 -2.34 -8.74 -3.19
CA LEU A 292 -2.82 -9.94 -3.88
C LEU A 292 -4.12 -9.71 -4.65
N ALA A 293 -5.01 -8.83 -4.16
CA ALA A 293 -6.26 -8.48 -4.82
C ALA A 293 -6.09 -7.43 -5.94
N THR A 294 -4.93 -6.78 -6.05
CA THR A 294 -4.67 -5.71 -7.04
C THR A 294 -4.83 -6.16 -8.51
N PRO A 295 -4.34 -7.33 -8.95
CA PRO A 295 -4.57 -7.81 -10.32
C PRO A 295 -6.04 -7.96 -10.68
N LEU A 296 -6.83 -8.50 -9.75
CA LEU A 296 -8.28 -8.64 -9.92
C LEU A 296 -8.94 -7.26 -10.01
N MET A 297 -8.52 -6.31 -9.18
CA MET A 297 -9.03 -4.95 -9.20
C MET A 297 -8.81 -4.25 -10.55
N PHE A 298 -7.62 -4.40 -11.15
CA PHE A 298 -7.33 -3.81 -12.47
C PHE A 298 -8.20 -4.45 -13.57
N ALA A 299 -8.33 -5.78 -13.56
CA ALA A 299 -9.20 -6.49 -14.48
C ALA A 299 -10.66 -6.05 -14.35
N ALA A 300 -11.17 -5.97 -13.12
CA ALA A 300 -12.52 -5.52 -12.81
C ALA A 300 -12.79 -4.11 -13.34
N MET A 301 -11.86 -3.17 -13.11
CA MET A 301 -11.97 -1.79 -13.61
C MET A 301 -11.95 -1.72 -15.14
N SER A 302 -11.13 -2.55 -15.82
CA SER A 302 -11.14 -2.64 -17.28
C SER A 302 -12.44 -3.22 -17.84
N ILE A 303 -13.00 -4.28 -17.23
CA ILE A 303 -14.30 -4.83 -17.64
C ILE A 303 -15.39 -3.79 -17.42
N LEU A 304 -15.39 -3.11 -16.28
CA LEU A 304 -16.36 -2.08 -15.96
C LEU A 304 -16.34 -0.97 -17.02
N ALA A 305 -15.15 -0.45 -17.33
CA ALA A 305 -14.95 0.56 -18.37
C ALA A 305 -15.48 0.11 -19.74
N ALA A 306 -15.19 -1.13 -20.14
CA ALA A 306 -15.64 -1.68 -21.41
C ALA A 306 -17.16 -1.85 -21.45
N ALA A 307 -17.75 -2.39 -20.38
CA ALA A 307 -19.19 -2.58 -20.23
C ALA A 307 -19.95 -1.24 -20.32
N PHE A 308 -19.41 -0.18 -19.69
CA PHE A 308 -19.91 1.17 -19.89
C PHE A 308 -19.83 1.57 -21.36
N SER A 309 -18.64 1.51 -21.97
CA SER A 309 -18.45 1.95 -23.35
C SER A 309 -19.32 1.21 -24.38
N LEU A 310 -19.71 -0.04 -24.12
CA LEU A 310 -20.60 -0.79 -25.01
C LEU A 310 -22.03 -0.24 -24.97
N ARG A 311 -22.47 0.27 -23.82
CA ARG A 311 -23.77 0.93 -23.68
C ARG A 311 -23.84 2.29 -24.40
N LEU A 312 -22.69 2.91 -24.69
CA LEU A 312 -22.54 4.22 -25.35
C LEU A 312 -22.85 4.22 -26.87
N MET A 313 -23.41 3.15 -27.45
CA MET A 313 -23.66 3.06 -28.90
C MET A 313 -24.68 4.08 -29.44
N ARG A 314 -25.38 4.85 -28.59
CA ARG A 314 -26.14 6.06 -28.97
C ARG A 314 -25.32 7.31 -28.66
N LEU A 315 -24.79 7.98 -29.69
CA LEU A 315 -23.89 9.15 -29.59
C LEU A 315 -24.38 10.27 -28.64
N GLY A 316 -25.69 10.45 -28.49
CA GLY A 316 -26.27 11.49 -27.62
C GLY A 316 -26.05 11.30 -26.11
N ASP A 317 -25.69 10.09 -25.67
CA ASP A 317 -25.57 9.76 -24.24
C ASP A 317 -24.11 9.75 -23.72
N LEU A 318 -23.14 10.05 -24.59
CA LEU A 318 -21.71 9.95 -24.30
C LEU A 318 -21.31 10.73 -23.03
N ALA A 319 -21.76 11.99 -22.93
CA ALA A 319 -21.42 12.87 -21.81
C ALA A 319 -22.02 12.36 -20.49
N LYS A 320 -23.31 12.00 -20.50
CA LYS A 320 -24.01 11.49 -19.30
C LYS A 320 -23.41 10.18 -18.81
N MET A 321 -23.09 9.27 -19.73
CA MET A 321 -22.50 7.98 -19.36
C MET A 321 -21.04 8.10 -18.92
N SER A 322 -20.27 9.05 -19.45
CA SER A 322 -18.92 9.36 -18.96
C SER A 322 -18.98 9.86 -17.51
N VAL A 323 -19.93 10.75 -17.20
CA VAL A 323 -20.18 11.19 -15.81
C VAL A 323 -20.59 10.01 -14.93
N ALA A 324 -21.49 9.14 -15.39
CA ALA A 324 -21.89 7.94 -14.64
C ALA A 324 -20.70 7.01 -14.34
N ALA A 325 -19.79 6.81 -15.30
CA ALA A 325 -18.58 6.00 -15.11
C ALA A 325 -17.64 6.62 -14.06
N VAL A 326 -17.47 7.96 -14.07
CA VAL A 326 -16.71 8.68 -13.04
C VAL A 326 -17.35 8.48 -11.67
N VAL A 327 -18.66 8.72 -11.55
CA VAL A 327 -19.40 8.60 -10.29
C VAL A 327 -19.31 7.17 -9.72
N LEU A 328 -19.45 6.15 -10.55
CA LEU A 328 -19.31 4.76 -10.13
C LEU A 328 -17.87 4.41 -9.75
N GLY A 329 -16.88 4.89 -10.51
CA GLY A 329 -15.46 4.74 -10.15
C GLY A 329 -15.16 5.33 -8.77
N PHE A 330 -15.68 6.53 -8.49
CA PHE A 330 -15.63 7.14 -7.17
C PHE A 330 -16.39 6.34 -6.10
N GLY A 331 -17.58 5.82 -6.42
CA GLY A 331 -18.33 4.96 -5.52
C GLY A 331 -17.53 3.73 -5.09
N PHE A 332 -16.91 3.03 -6.04
CA PHE A 332 -16.05 1.87 -5.74
C PHE A 332 -14.79 2.26 -4.96
N PHE A 333 -14.23 3.45 -5.22
CA PHE A 333 -13.14 3.96 -4.40
C PHE A 333 -13.54 4.15 -2.94
N PHE A 334 -14.71 4.75 -2.69
CA PHE A 334 -15.21 4.90 -1.33
C PHE A 334 -15.47 3.55 -0.66
N VAL A 335 -16.03 2.58 -1.38
CA VAL A 335 -16.19 1.20 -0.87
C VAL A 335 -14.84 0.59 -0.52
N ASN A 336 -13.83 0.76 -1.37
CA ASN A 336 -12.47 0.27 -1.11
C ASN A 336 -11.82 0.95 0.10
N GLN A 337 -11.99 2.27 0.25
CA GLN A 337 -11.46 3.03 1.37
C GLN A 337 -12.17 2.66 2.69
N ALA A 338 -13.50 2.50 2.66
CA ALA A 338 -14.29 2.08 3.81
C ALA A 338 -13.93 0.65 4.25
N ALA A 339 -13.84 -0.29 3.30
CA ALA A 339 -13.42 -1.66 3.59
C ALA A 339 -12.01 -1.70 4.21
N SER A 340 -11.08 -0.91 3.67
CA SER A 340 -9.72 -0.77 4.21
C SER A 340 -9.72 -0.18 5.63
N ALA A 341 -10.55 0.84 5.88
CA ALA A 341 -10.71 1.44 7.20
C ALA A 341 -11.24 0.42 8.22
N PHE A 342 -12.31 -0.32 7.88
CA PHE A 342 -12.86 -1.37 8.74
C PHE A 342 -11.86 -2.53 8.98
N GLY A 343 -11.09 -2.91 7.97
CA GLY A 343 -10.03 -3.89 8.11
C GLY A 343 -8.90 -3.43 9.03
N SER A 344 -8.49 -2.16 8.93
CA SER A 344 -7.47 -1.58 9.81
C SER A 344 -7.93 -1.36 11.25
N ALA A 345 -9.24 -1.17 11.44
CA ALA A 345 -9.88 -1.03 12.75
C ALA A 345 -10.22 -2.38 13.40
N GLU A 346 -9.79 -3.51 12.81
CA GLU A 346 -10.07 -4.87 13.29
C GLU A 346 -11.57 -5.21 13.40
N VAL A 347 -12.45 -4.44 12.74
CA VAL A 347 -13.90 -4.68 12.70
C VAL A 347 -14.23 -5.87 11.82
N ILE A 348 -13.51 -6.01 10.71
CA ILE A 348 -13.65 -7.15 9.77
C ILE A 348 -12.28 -7.78 9.50
N PRO A 349 -12.23 -9.09 9.18
CA PRO A 349 -10.97 -9.75 8.87
C PRO A 349 -10.22 -9.11 7.69
N PRO A 350 -8.86 -9.06 7.71
CA PRO A 350 -8.07 -8.43 6.65
C PRO A 350 -8.30 -8.97 5.24
N TRP A 351 -8.52 -10.29 5.12
CA TRP A 351 -8.81 -10.91 3.82
C TRP A 351 -10.15 -10.42 3.26
N LEU A 352 -11.18 -10.27 4.09
CA LEU A 352 -12.48 -9.80 3.64
C LEU A 352 -12.41 -8.33 3.23
N ALA A 353 -11.75 -7.49 4.04
CA ALA A 353 -11.54 -6.07 3.76
C ALA A 353 -10.84 -5.82 2.42
N ALA A 354 -9.84 -6.64 2.06
CA ALA A 354 -9.06 -6.48 0.84
C ALA A 354 -9.77 -7.01 -0.43
N TRP A 355 -10.47 -8.15 -0.31
CA TRP A 355 -11.04 -8.85 -1.47
C TRP A 355 -12.46 -8.40 -1.81
N LEU A 356 -13.20 -7.88 -0.83
CA LEU A 356 -14.60 -7.47 -1.03
C LEU A 356 -14.76 -6.38 -2.10
N PRO A 357 -13.98 -5.27 -2.11
CA PRO A 357 -14.15 -4.24 -3.13
C PRO A 357 -13.87 -4.73 -4.56
N PRO A 358 -12.73 -5.40 -4.86
CA PRO A 358 -12.47 -5.92 -6.20
C PRO A 358 -13.51 -6.95 -6.68
N LEU A 359 -14.00 -7.81 -5.78
CA LEU A 359 -15.04 -8.79 -6.11
C LEU A 359 -16.37 -8.11 -6.42
N LEU A 360 -16.79 -7.13 -5.63
CA LEU A 360 -18.01 -6.37 -5.90
C LEU A 360 -17.92 -5.60 -7.22
N THR A 361 -16.77 -4.99 -7.50
CA THR A 361 -16.54 -4.33 -8.80
C THR A 361 -16.58 -5.33 -9.94
N ALA A 362 -15.92 -6.49 -9.81
CA ALA A 362 -15.93 -7.52 -10.84
C ALA A 362 -17.35 -8.01 -11.11
N LEU A 363 -18.11 -8.34 -10.06
CA LEU A 363 -19.51 -8.78 -10.18
C LEU A 363 -20.37 -7.72 -10.86
N ALA A 364 -20.27 -6.44 -10.45
CA ALA A 364 -20.99 -5.34 -11.08
C ALA A 364 -20.60 -5.12 -12.55
N ALA A 365 -19.31 -5.29 -12.87
CA ALA A 365 -18.80 -5.18 -14.23
C ALA A 365 -19.32 -6.31 -15.13
N PHE A 366 -19.30 -7.55 -14.63
CA PHE A 366 -19.83 -8.71 -15.34
C PHE A 366 -21.35 -8.61 -15.53
N THR A 367 -22.11 -8.25 -14.50
CA THR A 367 -23.57 -8.10 -14.64
C THR A 367 -23.95 -7.04 -15.66
N LEU A 368 -23.24 -5.90 -15.66
CA LEU A 368 -23.45 -4.85 -16.66
C LEU A 368 -23.08 -5.34 -18.07
N LEU A 369 -21.99 -6.09 -18.21
CA LEU A 369 -21.56 -6.65 -19.49
C LEU A 369 -22.55 -7.68 -20.04
N PHE A 370 -23.01 -8.63 -19.22
CA PHE A 370 -24.03 -9.61 -19.62
C PHE A 370 -25.32 -8.93 -20.07
N TYR A 371 -25.80 -7.97 -19.29
CA TYR A 371 -27.00 -7.22 -19.64
C TYR A 371 -26.87 -6.45 -20.97
N THR A 372 -25.65 -6.01 -21.32
CA THR A 372 -25.40 -5.32 -22.60
C THR A 372 -25.19 -6.24 -23.80
N GLU A 373 -24.84 -7.51 -23.58
CA GLU A 373 -24.57 -8.46 -24.67
C GLU A 373 -25.81 -9.30 -25.03
N ASP A 374 -26.58 -9.70 -24.02
CA ASP A 374 -27.79 -10.54 -24.19
C ASP A 374 -29.10 -9.73 -24.34
N GLY A 375 -29.04 -8.41 -24.12
CA GLY A 375 -30.19 -7.50 -24.06
C GLY A 375 -30.41 -6.59 -25.25
#